data_AF-A0A9Q1AWP2-F1
#
_entry.id   AF-A0A9Q1AWP2-F1
#
_cell.length_a   1.000
_cell.length_b   1.000
_cell.length_c   1.000
_cell.angle_alpha   90.00
_cell.angle_beta   90.00
_cell.angle_gamma   90.00
#
_symmetry.space_group_name_H-M   'P 1'
#
loop_
_entity.id
_entity.type
_entity.pdbx_description
1 polymer ?
#
loop_
_entity_poly.entity_id
_entity_poly.type
_entity_poly.pdbx_seq_one_letter_code
_entity_poly.pdbx_strand_id
1 'polypeptide(L)'
;MRPGLQYLYLSFNKLDDDGIDPVSFYGAYHSLREVYLDHNQLKSVPLGIAEMRSLNFLRLNNNKIRIVPPERICRIRAASDEDEDEEEDDDREGYDYEDSQLEHLHLEYNYINTRELSPYAFSCVRSYSSVVLKPQKTK
;
A
#
# COMPACT_ATOMS: atom_id res chain seq x y z
N MET A 1 22.92 -6.95 10.17
CA MET A 1 21.68 -6.13 10.23
C MET A 1 21.70 -5.21 9.02
N ARG A 2 20.73 -5.31 8.10
CA ARG A 2 20.50 -4.26 7.08
C ARG A 2 19.70 -3.14 7.79
N PRO A 3 20.27 -1.95 8.05
CA PRO A 3 19.54 -0.86 8.70
C PRO A 3 18.45 -0.31 7.78
N GLY A 4 17.30 0.05 8.33
CA GLY A 4 16.16 0.58 7.57
C GLY A 4 14.96 0.82 8.46
N LEU A 5 14.11 1.78 8.10
CA LEU A 5 12.89 2.08 8.85
C LEU A 5 11.90 0.93 8.68
N GLN A 6 11.54 0.26 9.78
CA GLN A 6 10.61 -0.88 9.76
C GLN A 6 9.18 -0.50 10.15
N TYR A 7 9.04 0.50 11.03
CA TYR A 7 7.76 0.91 11.60
C TYR A 7 7.60 2.42 11.43
N LEU A 8 6.53 2.85 10.79
CA LEU A 8 6.20 4.26 10.62
C LEU A 8 4.78 4.52 11.14
N TYR A 9 4.69 5.21 12.27
CA TYR A 9 3.43 5.56 12.91
C TYR A 9 3.22 7.07 12.84
N LEU A 10 2.29 7.48 11.99
CA LEU A 10 1.90 8.87 11.74
C LEU A 10 0.38 9.06 11.93
N SER A 11 -0.25 8.20 12.71
CA SER A 11 -1.66 8.27 13.05
C SER A 11 -2.00 9.58 13.78
N PHE A 12 -3.25 10.05 13.65
CA PHE A 12 -3.76 11.25 14.35
C PHE A 12 -3.00 12.54 14.02
N ASN A 13 -2.56 12.68 12.77
CA ASN A 13 -1.97 13.91 12.26
C ASN A 13 -2.95 14.63 11.32
N LYS A 14 -2.43 15.64 10.62
CA LYS A 14 -3.18 16.43 9.65
C LYS A 14 -2.73 16.16 8.21
N LEU A 15 -2.09 15.01 7.96
CA LEU A 15 -1.56 14.67 6.65
C LEU A 15 -2.69 14.61 5.62
N ASP A 16 -2.49 15.27 4.50
CA ASP A 16 -3.32 15.19 3.31
C ASP A 16 -2.43 14.82 2.12
N ASP A 17 -3.04 14.71 0.94
CA ASP A 17 -2.34 14.27 -0.29
C ASP A 17 -1.19 15.23 -0.66
N ASP A 18 -1.28 16.51 -0.32
CA ASP A 18 -0.22 17.50 -0.59
C ASP A 18 0.92 17.41 0.44
N GLY A 19 0.66 16.83 1.62
CA GLY A 19 1.63 16.60 2.69
C GLY A 19 2.49 15.35 2.53
N ILE A 20 2.22 14.50 1.54
CA ILE A 20 3.01 13.29 1.24
C ILE A 20 3.49 13.34 -0.20
N ASP A 21 4.76 13.70 -0.38
CA ASP A 21 5.40 13.71 -1.69
C ASP A 21 5.53 12.27 -2.24
N PRO A 22 5.35 12.05 -3.56
CA PRO A 22 5.52 10.75 -4.20
C PRO A 22 6.80 9.98 -3.83
N VAL A 23 7.91 10.67 -3.54
CA VAL A 23 9.19 10.02 -3.21
C VAL A 23 9.43 9.87 -1.70
N SER A 24 8.47 10.26 -0.85
CA SER A 24 8.63 10.28 0.62
C SER A 24 9.06 8.93 1.21
N PHE A 25 8.69 7.82 0.56
CA PHE A 25 8.94 6.47 1.04
C PHE A 25 10.10 5.76 0.33
N TYR A 26 10.74 6.39 -0.67
CA TYR A 26 11.70 5.73 -1.57
C TYR A 26 12.82 5.00 -0.81
N GLY A 27 13.42 5.64 0.19
CA GLY A 27 14.50 5.05 0.99
C GLY A 27 14.08 3.92 1.95
N ALA A 28 12.79 3.58 1.99
CA ALA A 28 12.22 2.65 2.97
C ALA A 28 11.39 1.50 2.33
N TYR A 29 11.33 1.41 0.99
CA TYR A 29 10.56 0.39 0.27
C TYR A 29 10.93 -1.05 0.64
N HIS A 30 12.22 -1.31 0.85
CA HIS A 30 12.72 -2.65 1.19
C HIS A 30 12.72 -2.96 2.70
N SER A 31 12.37 -1.99 3.55
CA SER A 31 12.47 -2.16 5.02
C SER A 31 11.15 -2.02 5.77
N LEU A 32 10.20 -1.22 5.26
CA LEU A 32 8.94 -0.96 5.97
C LEU A 32 8.08 -2.22 6.05
N ARG A 33 7.64 -2.51 7.28
CA ARG A 33 6.78 -3.63 7.64
C ARG A 33 5.41 -3.16 8.12
N GLU A 34 5.38 -2.00 8.77
CA GLU A 34 4.13 -1.40 9.25
C GLU A 34 4.08 0.10 8.97
N VAL A 35 2.98 0.53 8.37
CA VAL A 35 2.70 1.94 8.08
C VAL A 35 1.31 2.28 8.60
N TYR A 36 1.26 3.11 9.64
CA TYR A 36 0.01 3.61 10.21
C TYR A 36 -0.18 5.08 9.88
N LEU A 37 -1.21 5.34 9.08
CA LEU A 37 -1.62 6.65 8.60
C LEU A 37 -3.09 6.92 8.93
N ASP A 38 -3.67 6.17 9.86
CA ASP A 38 -5.06 6.31 10.30
C ASP A 38 -5.32 7.66 10.98
N HIS A 39 -6.57 8.11 10.93
CA HIS A 39 -6.97 9.41 11.49
C HIS A 39 -6.17 10.60 10.92
N ASN A 40 -6.00 10.63 9.60
CA ASN A 40 -5.47 11.76 8.84
C ASN A 40 -6.54 12.32 7.89
N GLN A 41 -6.14 13.07 6.87
CA GLN A 41 -7.03 13.73 5.90
C GLN A 41 -6.80 13.26 4.45
N LEU A 42 -6.17 12.10 4.28
CA LEU A 42 -5.81 11.54 2.97
C LEU A 42 -7.07 11.26 2.13
N LYS A 43 -7.10 11.75 0.89
CA LYS A 43 -8.17 11.55 -0.09
C LYS A 43 -7.86 10.39 -1.04
N SER A 44 -6.62 9.96 -1.08
CA SER A 44 -6.14 8.80 -1.84
C SER A 44 -5.16 7.97 -1.01
N VAL A 45 -4.92 6.73 -1.43
CA VAL A 45 -3.82 5.92 -0.91
C VAL A 45 -2.50 6.56 -1.39
N PRO A 46 -1.51 6.79 -0.49
CA PRO A 46 -0.24 7.40 -0.88
C PRO A 46 0.49 6.63 -1.99
N LEU A 47 1.27 7.36 -2.78
CA LEU A 47 2.17 6.78 -3.78
C LEU A 47 3.31 6.00 -3.11
N GLY A 48 3.84 4.99 -3.82
CA GLY A 48 4.96 4.17 -3.33
C GLY A 48 4.56 3.01 -2.40
N ILE A 49 3.31 2.95 -1.91
CA ILE A 49 2.82 1.80 -1.13
C ILE A 49 2.95 0.48 -1.91
N ALA A 50 2.63 0.51 -3.20
CA ALA A 50 2.75 -0.64 -4.08
C ALA A 50 4.19 -1.18 -4.24
N GLU A 51 5.22 -0.36 -3.96
CA GLU A 51 6.63 -0.75 -4.06
C GLU A 51 7.17 -1.39 -2.77
N MET A 52 6.41 -1.33 -1.67
CA MET A 52 6.86 -1.83 -0.36
C MET A 52 6.74 -3.36 -0.27
N ARG A 53 7.79 -4.08 -0.70
CA ARG A 53 7.80 -5.56 -0.79
C ARG A 53 7.68 -6.27 0.57
N SER A 54 8.06 -5.60 1.66
CA SER A 54 8.04 -6.15 3.02
C SER A 54 6.87 -5.67 3.89
N LEU A 55 5.90 -4.95 3.33
CA LEU A 55 4.82 -4.33 4.09
C LEU A 55 3.74 -5.37 4.47
N ASN A 56 3.56 -5.57 5.77
CA ASN A 56 2.58 -6.51 6.32
C ASN A 56 1.31 -5.79 6.83
N PHE A 57 1.48 -4.59 7.40
CA PHE A 57 0.39 -3.81 7.98
C PHE A 57 0.30 -2.41 7.37
N LEU A 58 -0.86 -2.10 6.78
CA LEU A 58 -1.19 -0.77 6.29
C LEU A 58 -2.52 -0.31 6.90
N ARG A 59 -2.45 0.72 7.74
CA ARG A 59 -3.64 1.36 8.33
C ARG A 59 -3.90 2.71 7.69
N LEU A 60 -5.03 2.80 6.99
CA LEU A 60 -5.54 4.00 6.34
C LEU A 60 -6.98 4.32 6.77
N ASN A 61 -7.50 3.62 7.76
CA ASN A 61 -8.84 3.85 8.29
C ASN A 61 -8.99 5.28 8.86
N ASN A 62 -10.23 5.76 8.91
CA ASN A 62 -10.53 7.12 9.39
C ASN A 62 -9.85 8.25 8.59
N ASN A 63 -9.65 8.08 7.28
CA ASN A 63 -9.22 9.13 6.37
C ASN A 63 -10.40 9.66 5.53
N LYS A 64 -10.10 10.31 4.40
CA LYS A 64 -11.06 10.84 3.43
C LYS A 64 -10.97 10.11 2.07
N ILE A 65 -10.44 8.88 2.05
CA ILE A 65 -10.15 8.14 0.81
C ILE A 65 -11.44 7.84 0.06
N ARG A 66 -11.46 8.09 -1.25
CA ARG A 66 -12.64 7.83 -2.11
C ARG A 66 -12.39 6.79 -3.19
N ILE A 67 -11.16 6.73 -3.68
CA ILE A 67 -10.77 5.91 -4.81
C ILE A 67 -9.53 5.12 -4.39
N VAL A 68 -9.51 3.84 -4.74
CA VAL A 68 -8.35 2.95 -4.57
C VAL A 68 -8.05 2.35 -5.95
N PRO A 69 -7.22 3.01 -6.76
CA PRO A 69 -6.72 2.45 -8.00
C PRO A 69 -5.86 1.20 -7.70
N PRO A 70 -5.88 0.16 -8.54
CA PRO A 70 -5.03 -1.02 -8.35
C PRO A 70 -3.55 -0.67 -8.16
N GLU A 71 -3.02 0.27 -8.94
CA GLU A 71 -1.61 0.71 -8.90
C GLU A 71 -1.19 1.40 -7.60
N ARG A 72 -2.14 1.70 -6.69
CA ARG A 72 -1.81 2.28 -5.38
C ARG A 72 -1.52 1.23 -4.30
N ILE A 73 -2.02 0.01 -4.47
CA ILE A 73 -1.81 -1.09 -3.51
C ILE A 73 -0.97 -2.19 -4.14
N CYS A 74 -1.20 -2.49 -5.42
CA CYS A 74 -0.55 -3.55 -6.14
C CYS A 74 0.33 -2.99 -7.25
N ARG A 75 1.58 -3.45 -7.30
CA ARG A 75 2.49 -3.11 -8.40
C ARG A 75 1.93 -3.70 -9.69
N ILE A 76 1.75 -2.85 -10.70
CA ILE A 76 1.39 -3.28 -12.05
C ILE A 76 2.67 -3.20 -12.87
N ARG A 77 3.26 -4.34 -13.24
CA ARG A 77 4.41 -4.35 -14.15
C ARG A 77 3.97 -3.81 -15.51
N ALA A 78 4.58 -2.72 -15.96
CA ALA A 78 4.52 -2.37 -17.37
C ALA A 78 5.43 -3.35 -18.14
N ALA A 79 5.08 -3.67 -19.38
CA ALA A 79 5.86 -4.57 -20.24
C ALA A 79 7.29 -4.04 -20.54
N SER A 80 7.67 -2.88 -20.01
CA SER A 80 8.98 -2.24 -20.11
C SER A 80 9.85 -2.42 -18.87
N ASP A 81 9.36 -3.04 -17.80
CA ASP A 81 10.08 -3.17 -16.51
C ASP A 81 11.02 -4.39 -16.46
N GLU A 82 11.39 -4.96 -17.62
CA GLU A 82 12.22 -6.16 -17.71
C GLU A 82 13.73 -5.91 -17.44
N ASP A 83 14.17 -4.65 -17.33
CA ASP A 83 15.60 -4.29 -17.41
C ASP A 83 16.26 -3.76 -16.10
N GLU A 84 15.58 -3.65 -14.95
CA GLU A 84 16.18 -2.96 -13.76
C GLU A 84 16.30 -3.75 -12.44
N ASP A 85 15.90 -5.02 -12.35
CA ASP A 85 16.08 -5.82 -11.11
C ASP A 85 17.25 -6.83 -11.22
N GLU A 86 18.45 -6.37 -11.64
CA GLU A 86 19.73 -7.06 -11.40
C GLU A 86 20.27 -6.69 -10.01
N GLU A 87 19.59 -7.13 -8.94
CA GLU A 87 20.32 -7.45 -7.71
C GLU A 87 20.40 -8.97 -7.59
N GLU A 88 21.63 -9.45 -7.79
CA GLU A 88 22.11 -10.82 -7.56
C GLU A 88 21.97 -11.18 -6.08
N ASP A 89 20.77 -11.53 -5.62
CA ASP A 89 20.61 -12.43 -4.47
C ASP A 89 20.28 -13.83 -5.02
N ASP A 90 21.31 -14.66 -4.98
CA ASP A 90 21.48 -16.07 -5.37
C ASP A 90 20.42 -17.00 -4.77
N ASP A 91 19.27 -17.19 -5.45
CA ASP A 91 18.36 -18.37 -5.35
C ASP A 91 17.06 -18.23 -6.21
N ARG A 92 17.10 -17.67 -7.43
CA ARG A 92 15.88 -17.48 -8.26
C ARG A 92 15.42 -18.77 -8.95
N GLU A 93 14.66 -19.60 -8.24
CA GLU A 93 13.57 -20.38 -8.84
C GLU A 93 12.26 -19.61 -8.74
N GLY A 94 11.62 -19.35 -9.88
CA GLY A 94 10.18 -19.10 -9.94
C GLY A 94 9.79 -17.73 -10.47
N TYR A 95 9.14 -17.72 -11.63
CA TYR A 95 8.27 -16.65 -12.08
C TYR A 95 7.11 -16.48 -11.08
N ASP A 96 7.30 -15.73 -10.00
CA ASP A 96 6.22 -15.46 -9.06
C ASP A 96 5.71 -14.03 -9.29
N TYR A 97 4.41 -13.94 -9.52
CA TYR A 97 3.70 -12.71 -9.24
C TYR A 97 3.95 -12.47 -7.74
N GLU A 98 4.86 -11.56 -7.38
CA GLU A 98 5.14 -11.32 -5.97
C GLU A 98 3.88 -10.70 -5.34
N ASP A 99 3.00 -11.57 -4.87
CA ASP A 99 1.88 -11.21 -4.04
C ASP A 99 2.42 -10.36 -2.88
N SER A 100 1.74 -9.25 -2.63
CA SER A 100 2.02 -8.41 -1.48
C SER A 100 1.96 -9.24 -0.21
N GLN A 101 2.91 -8.98 0.70
CA GLN A 101 2.90 -9.57 2.04
C GLN A 101 1.87 -8.90 2.98
N LEU A 102 1.00 -8.03 2.45
CA LEU A 102 -0.07 -7.38 3.21
C LEU A 102 -1.02 -8.41 3.82
N GLU A 103 -0.92 -8.55 5.13
CA GLU A 103 -1.82 -9.35 5.96
C GLU A 103 -2.96 -8.49 6.53
N HIS A 104 -2.73 -7.18 6.66
CA HIS A 104 -3.67 -6.28 7.30
C HIS A 104 -3.74 -4.94 6.57
N LEU A 105 -4.78 -4.78 5.73
CA LEU A 105 -5.10 -3.55 5.02
C LEU A 105 -6.41 -2.96 5.55
N HIS A 106 -6.31 -1.90 6.33
CA HIS A 106 -7.46 -1.22 6.94
C HIS A 106 -7.84 0.03 6.14
N LEU A 107 -9.03 0.02 5.56
CA LEU A 107 -9.60 1.10 4.74
C LEU A 107 -10.99 1.53 5.23
N GLU A 108 -11.50 0.96 6.32
CA GLU A 108 -12.77 1.32 6.93
C GLU A 108 -12.83 2.79 7.39
N TYR A 109 -14.04 3.31 7.56
CA TYR A 109 -14.31 4.70 7.95
C TYR A 109 -13.72 5.77 6.99
N ASN A 110 -13.57 5.41 5.72
CA ASN A 110 -13.28 6.32 4.60
C ASN A 110 -14.57 6.66 3.83
N TYR A 111 -14.48 7.09 2.56
CA TYR A 111 -15.60 7.38 1.66
C TYR A 111 -15.52 6.56 0.37
N ILE A 112 -14.98 5.34 0.43
CA ILE A 112 -14.77 4.47 -0.72
C ILE A 112 -16.11 3.91 -1.19
N ASN A 113 -16.44 4.11 -2.46
CA ASN A 113 -17.59 3.45 -3.06
C ASN A 113 -17.21 2.02 -3.45
N THR A 114 -17.53 1.05 -2.60
CA THR A 114 -17.14 -0.35 -2.82
C THR A 114 -17.77 -0.98 -4.07
N ARG A 115 -18.81 -0.37 -4.66
CA ARG A 115 -19.44 -0.85 -5.90
C ARG A 115 -18.67 -0.42 -7.16
N GLU A 116 -17.85 0.62 -7.04
CA GLU A 116 -17.04 1.17 -8.14
C GLU A 116 -15.58 0.74 -8.06
N LEU A 117 -15.21 -0.07 -7.06
CA LEU A 117 -13.85 -0.61 -6.95
C LEU A 117 -13.56 -1.57 -8.10
N SER A 118 -12.39 -1.41 -8.70
CA SER A 118 -11.87 -2.38 -9.66
C SER A 118 -11.76 -3.76 -8.99
N PRO A 119 -12.13 -4.86 -9.67
CA PRO A 119 -11.90 -6.21 -9.15
C PRO A 119 -10.40 -6.50 -8.93
N TYR A 120 -9.52 -5.73 -9.56
CA TYR A 120 -8.07 -5.86 -9.43
C TYR A 120 -7.46 -4.94 -8.37
N ALA A 121 -8.26 -4.15 -7.65
CA ALA A 121 -7.76 -3.16 -6.68
C ALA A 121 -6.86 -3.77 -5.59
N PHE A 122 -7.06 -5.05 -5.28
CA PHE A 122 -6.31 -5.79 -4.26
C PHE A 122 -5.83 -7.15 -4.79
N SER A 123 -5.61 -7.29 -6.11
CA SER A 123 -5.30 -8.59 -6.71
C SER A 123 -4.01 -9.23 -6.21
N CYS A 124 -3.05 -8.43 -5.75
CA CYS A 124 -1.79 -8.86 -5.15
C CYS A 124 -1.92 -9.24 -3.67
N VAL A 125 -3.05 -8.98 -3.01
CA VAL A 125 -3.23 -9.29 -1.60
C VAL A 125 -3.67 -10.74 -1.48
N ARG A 126 -2.82 -11.59 -0.90
CA ARG A 126 -3.02 -13.06 -0.84
C ARG A 126 -4.38 -13.51 -0.30
N SER A 127 -4.93 -12.78 0.66
CA SER A 127 -6.23 -13.08 1.23
C SER A 127 -7.14 -11.87 1.22
N TYR A 128 -8.36 -12.06 0.72
CA TYR A 128 -9.38 -11.01 0.79
C TYR A 128 -9.77 -10.66 2.24
N SER A 129 -9.60 -11.59 3.19
CA SER A 129 -9.83 -11.32 4.61
C SER A 129 -8.84 -10.32 5.21
N SER A 130 -7.70 -10.11 4.55
CA SER A 130 -6.71 -9.10 4.93
C SER A 130 -7.22 -7.68 4.70
N VAL A 131 -8.24 -7.51 3.83
CA VAL A 131 -8.73 -6.19 3.42
C VAL A 131 -10.00 -5.84 4.17
N VAL A 132 -9.91 -4.88 5.09
CA VAL A 132 -11.04 -4.36 5.86
C VAL A 132 -11.59 -3.11 5.18
N LEU A 133 -12.66 -3.28 4.40
CA LEU A 133 -13.30 -2.21 3.63
C LEU A 133 -14.53 -1.60 4.29
N LYS A 134 -15.10 -2.19 5.33
CA LYS A 134 -16.38 -1.73 5.91
C LYS A 134 -16.26 -1.50 7.41
N PRO A 135 -16.99 -0.50 7.95
CA PRO A 135 -17.95 0.39 7.26
C PRO A 135 -17.28 1.50 6.44
N GLN A 136 -18.04 2.20 5.59
CA GLN A 136 -17.64 3.44 4.92
C GLN A 136 -18.58 4.57 5.34
N LYS A 137 -18.06 5.79 5.47
CA LYS A 137 -18.85 6.98 5.78
C LYS A 137 -19.72 7.36 4.59
N THR A 138 -20.97 7.68 4.86
CA THR A 138 -21.84 8.34 3.89
C THR A 138 -21.46 9.82 3.80
N LYS A 139 -21.44 10.37 2.59
CA LYS A 139 -21.30 11.82 2.39
C LYS A 139 -22.52 12.57 2.90
#